data_AF-A0A382A2M6-F1
#
_entry.id   AF-A0A382A2M6-F1
#
_cell.length_a   1.000
_cell.length_b   1.000
_cell.length_c   1.000
_cell.angle_alpha   90.00
_cell.angle_beta   90.00
_cell.angle_gamma   90.00
#
_symmetry.space_group_name_H-M   'P 1'
#
loop_
_entity.id
_entity.type
_entity.pdbx_description
1 polymer ?
#
loop_
_entity_poly.entity_id
_entity_poly.type
_entity_poly.pdbx_seq_one_letter_code
_entity_poly.pdbx_strand_id
1 'polypeptide(L)' 'NGIPLAPGTGFDDLSPLARTDALEGTEGSDRAVRRLLYWSMRKAGFVVYDGEWWHFEFGTSRWAALTDSAPLFGPVEADG' A
#
# COMPACT_ATOMS: atom_id res chain seq x y z
N ASN A 1 19.75 -9.03 -13.93
CA ASN A 1 18.94 -10.19 -13.50
C ASN A 1 17.89 -9.70 -12.53
N GLY A 2 16.65 -9.46 -12.99
CA GLY A 2 15.57 -8.86 -12.20
C GLY A 2 14.90 -9.86 -11.26
N ILE A 3 15.60 -10.27 -10.21
CA ILE A 3 15.02 -11.13 -9.16
C ILE A 3 14.05 -10.27 -8.31
N PRO A 4 12.77 -10.67 -8.16
CA PRO A 4 11.85 -10.00 -7.26
C PRO A 4 12.35 -10.01 -5.81
N LEU A 5 12.24 -8.88 -5.13
CA LEU A 5 12.54 -8.79 -3.70
C LEU A 5 11.42 -9.48 -2.91
N ALA A 6 11.79 -10.36 -1.97
CA ALA A 6 10.83 -11.02 -1.09
C ALA A 6 10.38 -10.07 0.03
N PRO A 7 9.07 -9.80 0.20
CA PRO A 7 8.54 -8.90 1.22
C PRO A 7 7.92 -9.65 2.42
N GLY A 8 8.24 -10.93 2.59
CA GLY A 8 7.77 -11.78 3.69
C GLY A 8 6.41 -12.45 3.49
N THR A 9 5.58 -11.97 2.56
CA THR A 9 4.38 -12.68 2.05
C THR A 9 4.26 -12.49 0.54
N GLY A 10 3.35 -13.23 -0.10
CA GLY A 10 2.94 -12.95 -1.48
C GLY A 10 1.98 -11.76 -1.59
N PHE A 11 1.71 -11.37 -2.83
CA PHE A 11 0.50 -10.62 -3.21
C PHE A 11 -0.75 -11.46 -2.93
N ASP A 12 -1.88 -10.84 -2.62
CA ASP A 12 -3.16 -11.49 -2.22
C ASP A 12 -3.09 -12.36 -0.95
N ASP A 13 -2.08 -12.18 -0.11
CA ASP A 13 -2.07 -12.81 1.21
C ASP A 13 -3.14 -12.14 2.11
N LEU A 14 -4.07 -12.90 2.68
CA LEU A 14 -5.12 -12.34 3.56
C LEU A 14 -4.84 -12.61 5.05
N SER A 15 -3.63 -13.09 5.37
CA SER A 15 -3.20 -13.37 6.73
C SER A 15 -2.83 -12.08 7.48
N PRO A 16 -2.79 -12.10 8.82
CA PRO A 16 -2.31 -10.96 9.60
C PRO A 16 -0.90 -10.48 9.24
N LEU A 17 -0.07 -11.34 8.63
CA LEU A 17 1.29 -10.98 8.19
C LEU A 17 1.28 -10.04 6.97
N ALA A 18 0.14 -9.93 6.27
CA ALA A 18 -0.07 -8.99 5.18
C ALA A 18 -0.13 -7.52 5.65
N ARG A 19 -0.46 -7.27 6.93
CA ARG A 19 -0.56 -5.91 7.46
C ARG A 19 0.72 -5.12 7.21
N THR A 20 0.55 -3.84 6.89
CA THR A 20 1.65 -2.93 6.59
C THR A 20 2.66 -2.84 7.73
N ASP A 21 2.20 -2.90 8.98
CA ASP A 21 3.03 -2.79 10.19
C ASP A 21 3.55 -4.13 10.75
N ALA A 22 3.16 -5.28 10.16
CA ALA A 22 3.40 -6.60 10.73
C ALA A 22 4.88 -6.92 10.98
N LEU A 23 5.78 -6.37 10.16
CA LEU A 23 7.22 -6.63 10.26
C LEU A 23 7.98 -5.55 11.05
N GLU A 24 7.34 -4.48 11.52
CA GLU A 24 8.07 -3.35 12.11
C GLU A 24 8.81 -3.70 13.40
N GLY A 25 8.37 -4.74 14.12
CA GLY A 25 9.04 -5.32 15.29
C GLY A 25 10.12 -6.36 14.98
N THR A 26 10.31 -6.73 13.71
CA THR A 26 11.24 -7.79 13.28
C THR A 26 12.23 -7.22 12.26
N GLU A 27 13.50 -7.13 12.64
CA GLU A 27 14.57 -6.75 11.70
C GLU A 27 14.75 -7.82 10.61
N GLY A 28 15.01 -7.40 9.37
CA GLY A 28 15.19 -8.34 8.25
C GLY A 28 15.05 -7.68 6.88
N SER A 29 15.43 -8.44 5.83
CA SER A 29 15.28 -8.04 4.43
C SER A 29 13.85 -7.66 4.09
N ASP A 30 12.89 -8.45 4.58
CA ASP A 30 11.48 -8.33 4.21
C ASP A 30 10.90 -7.01 4.72
N ARG A 31 11.27 -6.60 5.94
CA ARG A 31 10.97 -5.28 6.49
C ARG A 31 11.60 -4.17 5.66
N ALA A 32 12.87 -4.32 5.27
CA ALA A 32 13.55 -3.32 4.45
C ALA A 32 12.89 -3.16 3.08
N VAL A 33 12.44 -4.25 2.45
CA VAL A 33 11.70 -4.26 1.19
C VAL A 33 10.34 -3.57 1.35
N ARG A 34 9.57 -3.90 2.40
CA ARG A 34 8.28 -3.23 2.68
C ARG A 34 8.45 -1.74 2.93
N ARG A 35 9.45 -1.33 3.70
CA ARG A 35 9.77 0.09 3.92
C ARG A 35 10.18 0.80 2.64
N LEU A 36 11.02 0.18 1.81
CA LEU A 36 11.39 0.75 0.52
C LEU A 36 10.16 1.03 -0.35
N LEU A 37 9.27 0.04 -0.47
CA LEU A 37 8.03 0.21 -1.23
C LEU A 37 7.15 1.31 -0.61
N TYR A 38 6.87 1.22 0.69
CA TYR A 38 6.04 2.18 1.42
C TYR A 38 6.52 3.62 1.20
N TRP A 39 7.81 3.90 1.45
CA TRP A 39 8.34 5.25 1.32
C TRP A 39 8.39 5.73 -0.13
N SER A 40 8.64 4.84 -1.09
CA SER A 40 8.64 5.17 -2.51
C SER A 40 7.23 5.60 -2.97
N MET A 41 6.21 4.82 -2.60
CA MET A 41 4.82 5.10 -2.95
C MET A 41 4.30 6.34 -2.24
N ARG A 42 4.62 6.52 -0.95
CA ARG A 42 4.26 7.72 -0.17
C ARG A 42 4.90 8.98 -0.76
N LYS A 43 6.15 8.91 -1.22
CA LYS A 43 6.81 10.02 -1.91
C LYS A 43 6.13 10.36 -3.24
N ALA A 44 5.54 9.38 -3.92
CA ALA A 44 4.76 9.57 -5.14
C ALA A 44 3.30 10.03 -4.88
N GLY A 45 2.90 10.20 -3.62
CA GLY A 45 1.57 10.70 -3.25
C GLY A 45 0.52 9.63 -2.99
N PHE A 46 0.88 8.35 -3.00
CA PHE A 46 -0.05 7.26 -2.65
C PHE A 46 -0.21 7.11 -1.14
N VAL A 47 -1.35 6.54 -0.73
CA VAL A 47 -1.56 6.04 0.63
C VAL A 47 -1.61 4.51 0.61
N VAL A 48 -1.12 3.88 1.67
CA VAL A 48 -1.19 2.42 1.81
C VAL A 48 -2.49 1.99 2.49
N TYR A 49 -3.00 0.81 2.17
CA TYR A 49 -4.01 0.13 2.99
C TYR A 49 -3.34 -0.58 4.17
N ASP A 50 -3.86 -0.38 5.38
CA ASP A 50 -3.22 -0.90 6.59
C ASP A 50 -3.20 -2.42 6.66
N GLY A 51 -4.22 -3.08 6.08
CA GLY A 51 -4.35 -4.53 6.01
C GLY A 51 -3.42 -5.23 5.01
N GLU A 52 -2.91 -4.54 3.99
CA GLU A 52 -2.19 -5.16 2.86
C GLU A 52 -0.98 -4.31 2.44
N TRP A 53 0.25 -4.77 2.70
CA TRP A 53 1.48 -4.00 2.42
C TRP A 53 1.68 -3.66 0.93
N TRP A 54 1.01 -4.37 0.02
CA TRP A 54 1.06 -4.16 -1.44
C TRP A 54 -0.01 -3.21 -1.96
N HIS A 55 -1.04 -2.90 -1.18
CA HIS A 55 -2.20 -2.15 -1.65
C HIS A 55 -1.99 -0.67 -1.44
N PHE A 56 -1.96 0.08 -2.54
CA PHE A 56 -1.82 1.53 -2.53
C PHE A 56 -2.98 2.19 -3.29
N GLU A 57 -3.46 3.29 -2.74
CA GLU A 57 -4.54 4.09 -3.31
C GLU A 57 -4.04 5.50 -3.67
N PHE A 58 -4.56 6.03 -4.77
CA PHE A 58 -4.36 7.41 -5.20
C PHE A 58 -5.65 7.96 -5.78
N GLY A 59 -6.10 9.12 -5.29
CA GLY A 59 -7.28 9.80 -5.80
C GLY A 59 -8.63 9.24 -5.37
N THR A 60 -8.68 8.11 -4.65
CA THR A 60 -9.93 7.54 -4.09
C THR A 60 -10.49 8.40 -2.95
N SER A 61 -11.72 8.13 -2.51
CA SER A 61 -12.31 8.77 -1.33
C SER A 61 -11.52 8.52 -0.04
N ARG A 62 -10.94 7.33 0.14
CA ARG A 62 -10.09 7.03 1.31
C ARG A 62 -8.76 7.77 1.22
N TRP A 63 -8.13 7.80 0.05
CA TRP A 63 -6.93 8.62 -0.18
C TRP A 63 -7.19 10.08 0.15
N ALA A 64 -8.30 10.64 -0.33
CA ALA A 64 -8.74 12.01 -0.09
C ALA A 64 -8.89 12.30 1.40
N ALA A 65 -9.61 11.43 2.13
CA ALA A 65 -9.79 11.55 3.57
C ALA A 65 -8.47 11.48 4.36
N LEU A 66 -7.53 10.63 3.95
CA LEU A 66 -6.24 10.47 4.62
C LEU A 66 -5.22 11.57 4.29
N THR A 67 -5.41 12.28 3.18
CA THR A 67 -4.50 13.33 2.69
C THR A 67 -5.08 14.74 2.81
N ASP A 68 -6.25 14.90 3.44
CA ASP A 68 -6.99 16.15 3.54
C ASP A 68 -7.17 16.84 2.17
N SER A 69 -7.52 16.03 1.17
CA SER A 69 -7.67 16.44 -0.23
C SER A 69 -9.06 16.08 -0.75
N ALA A 70 -9.48 16.68 -1.87
CA ALA A 70 -10.67 16.23 -2.58
C ALA A 70 -10.38 14.93 -3.36
N PRO A 71 -11.33 13.98 -3.47
CA PRO A 71 -11.16 12.80 -4.30
C PRO A 71 -10.97 13.20 -5.77
N LEU A 72 -10.01 12.56 -6.44
CA LEU A 72 -9.75 12.76 -7.87
C LEU A 72 -10.61 11.84 -8.73
N PHE A 73 -10.95 10.67 -8.18
CA PHE A 73 -11.75 9.65 -8.83
C PHE A 73 -12.96 9.35 -7.95
N GLY A 74 -14.15 9.52 -8.52
CA GLY A 74 -15.42 9.13 -7.93
C GLY A 74 -16.06 8.00 -8.72
N PRO A 75 -17.22 7.50 -8.27
CA PRO A 75 -18.05 6.63 -9.10
C PRO A 75 -18.29 7.30 -10.45
N VAL A 76 -18.04 6.58 -11.54
CA VAL A 76 -18.60 6.98 -12.84
C VAL A 76 -20.11 6.76 -12.69
N GLU A 77 -20.88 7.85 -12.78
CA GLU A 77 -22.33 7.70 -12.95
C GLU A 77 -22.53 6.86 -14.22
N ALA A 78 -23.20 5.71 -14.09
CA ALA A 78 -23.60 4.96 -15.26
C ALA A 78 -24.61 5.84 -16.00
N ASP A 79 -24.24 6.27 -17.20
CA ASP A 79 -25.13 6.98 -18.12
C ASP A 79 -26.48 6.26 -18.14
N GLY A 80 -27.53 6.96 -17.71
CA GLY A 80 -28.92 6.47 -17.68
C GLY A 80 -29.57 6.43 -19.05
#